data_AF-K0KS35-F1
#
_entry.id   AF-K0KS35-F1
#
_cell.length_a   1.000
_cell.length_b   1.000
_cell.length_c   1.000
_cell.angle_alpha   90.00
_cell.angle_beta   90.00
_cell.angle_gamma   90.00
#
_symmetry.space_group_name_H-M   'P 1'
#
loop_
_entity.id
_entity.type
_entity.pdbx_description
1 polymer ?
#
loop_
_entity_poly.entity_id
_entity_poly.type
_entity_poly.pdbx_seq_one_letter_code
_entity_poly.pdbx_strand_id
1 'polypeptide(L)'
;MMTLNAIINTIITAIRSFLHKCIETLHILYTERDIFEALAIWLGIPRGCGLYYIHHSYYNTVFRPLWKLDRLSFPIRYYSSNKLQHIYEYIDNFKISMFKSSLMKTDDEEGFENIEFNIIDESTSIYNENPNNNSILPMEIWEYIAYHGEINYSIMLSINKSFFYTFAPKVYDTLKLTIVLSPLTKMKLTDESFLKNGSDTIRYKYCDSYSIYERDQESKKFDYEFLDTTIEDQDFFKCNGPQKIARPQPPDPRSMFHKKERYNHPFEIRSLKKIQLFLKNVLQNPNSIMKKYIKEILVDICMFHGFDKLMTMEKSSSVEGSSSEHESLEKLIYQEIKQHERTSVLNVDSDQEESEPIDVAPLDENFDRIRWKDPLRDKGPRFYRFSHNVRTKSDIDTIRDDLHHIFPQNVYFKELLSVYLLSSDKAYSHILRRRLSHYMNPINFQKFNPIKNWSRTVVANCIDKLVTREPDTARYFRMIITGQSCVKITNREFKTKLQVYEFLDDLIKTLTIKSNDYILNNIQSSILILGINDGKPQVPKEFTQNASINTDASDLITLLKLNPELILINRFNDNYR
;
A
#
# COMPACT_ATOMS: atom_id res chain seq x y z
N MET A 1 8.26 69.79 -28.24
CA MET A 1 9.29 69.47 -27.23
C MET A 1 8.59 69.12 -25.92
N MET A 2 8.73 67.88 -25.44
CA MET A 2 8.30 67.54 -24.07
C MET A 2 9.17 68.31 -23.08
N THR A 3 8.57 69.00 -22.12
CA THR A 3 9.31 69.69 -21.07
C THR A 3 9.94 68.67 -20.12
N LEU A 4 11.07 69.02 -19.49
CA LEU A 4 11.75 68.16 -18.51
C LEU A 4 10.80 67.66 -17.41
N ASN A 5 9.88 68.52 -16.96
CA ASN A 5 8.85 68.16 -15.99
C ASN A 5 7.87 67.09 -16.50
N ALA A 6 7.53 67.10 -17.79
CA ALA A 6 6.68 66.06 -18.38
C ALA A 6 7.42 64.70 -18.39
N ILE A 7 8.70 64.68 -18.76
CA ILE A 7 9.53 63.46 -18.77
C ILE A 7 9.66 62.88 -17.35
N ILE A 8 9.96 63.72 -16.36
CA ILE A 8 10.07 63.29 -14.95
C ILE A 8 8.74 62.72 -14.45
N ASN A 9 7.61 63.37 -14.73
CA ASN A 9 6.29 62.89 -14.32
C ASN A 9 5.92 61.57 -15.00
N THR A 10 6.28 61.37 -16.27
CA THR A 10 6.09 60.09 -16.97
C THR A 10 6.90 58.97 -16.34
N ILE A 11 8.16 59.23 -15.97
CA ILE A 11 9.03 58.25 -15.30
C ILE A 11 8.47 57.88 -13.92
N ILE A 12 8.08 58.87 -13.10
CA ILE A 12 7.49 58.63 -11.78
C ILE A 12 6.21 57.80 -11.89
N THR A 13 5.35 58.12 -12.86
CA THR A 13 4.09 57.39 -13.09
C THR A 13 4.35 55.95 -13.52
N ALA A 14 5.33 55.72 -14.39
CA ALA A 14 5.74 54.39 -14.82
C ALA A 14 6.30 53.54 -13.67
N ILE A 15 7.18 54.12 -12.84
CA ILE A 15 7.73 53.45 -11.65
C ILE A 15 6.62 53.10 -10.66
N ARG A 16 5.71 54.04 -10.37
CA ARG A 16 4.60 53.81 -9.43
C ARG A 16 3.66 52.72 -9.93
N SER A 17 3.34 52.73 -11.22
CA SER A 17 2.53 51.68 -11.85
C SER A 17 3.20 50.30 -11.77
N PHE A 18 4.50 50.22 -12.05
CA PHE A 18 5.27 48.98 -11.95
C PHE A 18 5.31 48.44 -10.51
N LEU A 19 5.59 49.30 -9.53
CA LEU A 19 5.68 48.92 -8.12
C LEU A 19 4.32 48.43 -7.59
N HIS A 20 3.23 49.07 -8.01
CA HIS A 20 1.88 48.64 -7.68
C HIS A 20 1.58 47.24 -8.26
N LYS A 21 1.94 46.99 -9.52
CA LYS A 21 1.84 45.65 -10.11
C LYS A 21 2.65 44.62 -9.33
N CYS A 22 3.86 44.94 -8.88
CA CYS A 22 4.65 44.03 -8.04
C CYS A 22 3.96 43.71 -6.71
N ILE A 23 3.42 44.73 -6.02
CA ILE A 23 2.73 44.56 -4.73
C ILE A 23 1.45 43.74 -4.90
N GLU A 24 0.60 44.07 -5.87
CA GLU A 24 -0.62 43.29 -6.14
C GLU A 24 -0.28 41.85 -6.53
N THR A 25 0.75 41.64 -7.35
CA THR A 25 1.23 40.31 -7.73
C THR A 25 1.66 39.50 -6.50
N LEU A 26 2.44 40.10 -5.61
CA LEU A 26 2.85 39.47 -4.36
C LEU A 26 1.66 39.19 -3.45
N HIS A 27 0.73 40.13 -3.32
CA HIS A 27 -0.48 39.97 -2.52
C HIS A 27 -1.35 38.82 -3.03
N ILE A 28 -1.61 38.75 -4.34
CA ILE A 28 -2.40 37.68 -4.93
C ILE A 28 -1.67 36.34 -4.81
N LEU A 29 -0.37 36.28 -5.11
CA LEU A 29 0.40 35.03 -4.97
C LEU A 29 0.45 34.53 -3.51
N TYR A 30 0.53 35.44 -2.54
CA TYR A 30 0.70 35.09 -1.14
C TYR A 30 -0.63 34.81 -0.42
N THR A 31 -1.64 35.64 -0.68
CA THR A 31 -2.91 35.69 0.07
C THR A 31 -3.98 34.86 -0.62
N GLU A 32 -4.22 35.13 -1.91
CA GLU A 32 -5.25 34.45 -2.70
C GLU A 32 -4.74 33.14 -3.30
N ARG A 33 -3.41 33.02 -3.44
CA ARG A 33 -2.71 31.93 -4.12
C ARG A 33 -3.21 31.76 -5.57
N ASP A 34 -3.81 32.80 -6.15
CA ASP A 34 -4.33 32.83 -7.52
C ASP A 34 -3.30 33.40 -8.49
N ILE A 35 -2.46 32.48 -8.90
CA ILE A 35 -1.44 32.62 -9.91
C ILE A 35 -1.94 33.25 -11.23
N PHE A 36 -3.18 33.01 -11.64
CA PHE A 36 -3.71 33.52 -12.91
C PHE A 36 -4.07 34.99 -12.81
N GLU A 37 -4.61 35.37 -11.66
CA GLU A 37 -4.94 36.75 -11.36
C GLU A 37 -3.67 37.59 -11.18
N ALA A 38 -2.63 37.01 -10.57
CA ALA A 38 -1.30 37.61 -10.47
C ALA A 38 -0.69 37.91 -11.85
N LEU A 39 -0.88 37.03 -12.84
CA LEU A 39 -0.40 37.24 -14.21
C LEU A 39 -1.26 38.21 -15.03
N ALA A 40 -2.57 38.20 -14.81
CA ALA A 40 -3.49 39.10 -15.47
C ALA A 40 -3.11 40.56 -15.23
N ILE A 41 -2.57 40.88 -14.04
CA ILE A 41 -2.00 42.19 -13.68
C ILE A 41 -0.84 42.60 -14.61
N TRP A 42 0.07 41.66 -14.91
CA TRP A 42 1.22 41.94 -15.77
C TRP A 42 0.84 42.05 -17.24
N LEU A 43 -0.08 41.19 -17.70
CA LEU A 43 -0.51 41.13 -19.10
C LEU A 43 -1.61 42.13 -19.45
N GLY A 44 -2.17 42.85 -18.45
CA GLY A 44 -3.27 43.79 -18.66
C GLY A 44 -4.57 43.09 -19.10
N ILE A 45 -4.71 41.81 -18.78
CA ILE A 45 -5.87 40.99 -19.16
C ILE A 45 -6.97 41.22 -18.10
N PRO A 46 -8.24 41.45 -18.49
CA PRO A 46 -9.34 41.54 -17.53
C PRO A 46 -9.42 40.26 -16.70
N ARG A 47 -9.67 40.42 -15.39
CA ARG A 47 -9.88 39.29 -14.46
C ARG A 47 -10.89 38.30 -15.09
N GLY A 48 -10.49 37.02 -15.21
CA GLY A 48 -11.35 35.94 -15.70
C GLY A 48 -11.20 35.49 -17.17
N CYS A 49 -10.47 36.18 -18.05
CA CYS A 49 -10.56 35.95 -19.51
C CYS A 49 -9.43 35.15 -20.21
N GLY A 50 -8.56 34.40 -19.51
CA GLY A 50 -7.44 33.73 -20.20
C GLY A 50 -6.93 32.40 -19.61
N LEU A 51 -7.76 31.71 -18.83
CA LEU A 51 -7.34 30.59 -17.97
C LEU A 51 -6.47 29.49 -18.64
N TYR A 52 -6.66 29.17 -19.93
CA TYR A 52 -5.96 28.04 -20.57
C TYR A 52 -4.62 28.41 -21.23
N TYR A 53 -4.55 29.51 -21.99
CA TYR A 53 -3.29 29.94 -22.64
C TYR A 53 -2.31 30.57 -21.63
N ILE A 54 -2.84 31.26 -20.62
CA ILE A 54 -2.05 31.82 -19.52
C ILE A 54 -1.37 30.69 -18.73
N HIS A 55 -2.01 29.52 -18.60
CA HIS A 55 -1.49 28.41 -17.79
C HIS A 55 -0.14 27.85 -18.25
N HIS A 56 0.02 27.62 -19.55
CA HIS A 56 1.26 27.03 -20.07
C HIS A 56 2.40 28.06 -20.12
N SER A 57 2.11 29.30 -20.52
CA SER A 57 3.08 30.39 -20.50
C SER A 57 3.50 30.75 -19.08
N TYR A 58 2.54 30.84 -18.13
CA TYR A 58 2.82 31.07 -16.72
C TYR A 58 3.73 30.01 -16.12
N TYR A 59 3.38 28.74 -16.35
CA TYR A 59 4.10 27.64 -15.73
C TYR A 59 5.59 27.69 -16.07
N ASN A 60 5.89 27.93 -17.35
CA ASN A 60 7.26 28.01 -17.84
C ASN A 60 7.97 29.32 -17.45
N THR A 61 7.27 30.45 -17.50
CA THR A 61 7.87 31.78 -17.31
C THR A 61 7.99 32.18 -15.84
N VAL A 62 7.09 31.72 -14.98
CA VAL A 62 6.97 32.18 -13.58
C VAL A 62 7.10 31.03 -12.58
N PHE A 63 6.22 30.02 -12.66
CA PHE A 63 6.21 28.94 -11.67
C PHE A 63 7.53 28.19 -11.64
N ARG A 64 8.09 27.83 -12.79
CA ARG A 64 9.30 27.00 -12.84
C ARG A 64 10.56 27.71 -12.31
N PRO A 65 10.82 28.99 -12.65
CA PRO A 65 11.87 29.75 -11.96
C PRO A 65 11.65 29.80 -10.44
N LEU A 66 10.41 30.07 -9.98
CA LEU A 66 10.09 30.09 -8.55
C LEU A 66 10.29 28.72 -7.89
N TRP A 67 9.88 27.63 -8.54
CA TRP A 67 10.11 26.25 -8.09
C TRP A 67 11.59 25.95 -7.95
N LYS A 68 12.39 26.33 -8.95
CA LYS A 68 13.85 26.15 -8.89
C LYS A 68 14.46 26.91 -7.72
N LEU A 69 13.97 28.12 -7.43
CA LEU A 69 14.40 28.93 -6.28
C LEU A 69 13.95 28.30 -4.95
N ASP A 70 12.69 27.90 -4.83
CA ASP A 70 12.16 27.26 -3.61
C ASP A 70 12.89 25.95 -3.30
N ARG A 71 13.20 25.16 -4.34
CA ARG A 71 14.01 23.95 -4.22
C ARG A 71 15.40 24.19 -3.66
N LEU A 72 16.01 25.36 -3.88
CA LEU A 72 17.30 25.69 -3.25
C LEU A 72 17.18 25.79 -1.73
N SER A 73 15.97 26.04 -1.20
CA SER A 73 15.72 26.04 0.23
C SER A 73 15.62 24.64 0.84
N PHE A 74 15.31 23.60 0.05
CA PHE A 74 15.09 22.25 0.59
C PHE A 74 16.34 21.64 1.27
N PRO A 75 17.55 21.68 0.67
CA PRO A 75 18.75 21.22 1.36
C PRO A 75 19.02 21.99 2.65
N ILE A 76 18.82 23.32 2.64
CA ILE A 76 19.02 24.15 3.82
C ILE A 76 18.08 23.72 4.94
N ARG A 77 16.78 23.55 4.63
CA ARG A 77 15.78 23.07 5.59
C ARG A 77 16.15 21.69 6.12
N TYR A 78 16.51 20.75 5.26
CA TYR A 78 16.84 19.37 5.63
C TYR A 78 18.07 19.25 6.53
N TYR A 79 19.16 19.94 6.22
CA TYR A 79 20.34 19.89 7.08
C TYR A 79 20.14 20.69 8.38
N SER A 80 19.28 21.70 8.37
CA SER A 80 18.93 22.45 9.58
C SER A 80 18.01 21.63 10.50
N SER A 81 16.98 20.98 9.95
CA SER A 81 16.05 20.13 10.70
C SER A 81 16.77 18.94 11.32
N ASN A 82 17.62 18.23 10.56
CA ASN A 82 18.41 17.12 11.09
C ASN A 82 19.36 17.55 12.21
N LYS A 83 20.02 18.71 12.08
CA LYS A 83 20.87 19.24 13.16
C LYS A 83 20.06 19.60 14.39
N LEU A 84 18.90 20.24 14.22
CA LEU A 84 18.01 20.59 15.33
C LEU A 84 17.46 19.34 16.00
N GLN A 85 17.10 18.30 15.24
CA GLN A 85 16.66 17.02 15.79
C GLN A 85 17.75 16.39 16.65
N HIS A 86 18.99 16.35 16.20
CA HIS A 86 20.11 15.88 17.03
C HIS A 86 20.31 16.72 18.29
N ILE A 87 20.08 18.04 18.24
CA ILE A 87 20.11 18.91 19.42
C ILE A 87 18.97 18.56 20.38
N TYR A 88 17.75 18.34 19.88
CA TYR A 88 16.61 17.93 20.71
C TYR A 88 16.83 16.55 21.34
N GLU A 89 17.27 15.57 20.57
CA GLU A 89 17.64 14.24 21.07
C GLU A 89 18.76 14.33 22.12
N TYR A 90 19.74 15.21 21.92
CA TYR A 90 20.79 15.47 22.90
C TYR A 90 20.23 16.12 24.19
N ILE A 91 19.36 17.13 24.07
CA ILE A 91 18.71 17.79 25.21
C ILE A 91 17.85 16.80 25.99
N ASP A 92 17.08 15.96 25.32
CA ASP A 92 16.22 14.98 25.96
C ASP A 92 17.04 13.87 26.63
N ASN A 93 18.11 13.38 26.00
CA ASN A 93 19.06 12.48 26.64
C ASN A 93 19.75 13.13 27.84
N PHE A 94 20.07 14.42 27.77
CA PHE A 94 20.66 15.18 28.89
C PHE A 94 19.67 15.34 30.04
N LYS A 95 18.38 15.62 29.76
CA LYS A 95 17.31 15.63 30.77
C LYS A 95 17.17 14.26 31.43
N ILE A 96 17.07 13.19 30.64
CA ILE A 96 16.97 11.82 31.18
C ILE A 96 18.19 11.47 32.04
N SER A 97 19.39 11.87 31.62
CA SER A 97 20.63 11.67 32.39
C SER A 97 20.65 12.50 33.69
N MET A 98 20.23 13.76 33.65
CA MET A 98 20.07 14.59 34.85
C MET A 98 19.07 13.99 35.82
N PHE A 99 17.90 13.54 35.34
CA PHE A 99 16.89 12.90 36.17
C PHE A 99 17.39 11.57 36.75
N LYS A 100 18.08 10.72 35.98
CA LYS A 100 18.73 9.50 36.50
C LYS A 100 19.79 9.78 37.56
N SER A 101 20.57 10.86 37.41
CA SER A 101 21.56 11.24 38.42
C SER A 101 20.94 11.81 39.70
N SER A 102 19.75 12.43 39.61
CA SER A 102 18.99 12.90 40.77
C SER A 102 18.23 11.79 41.51
N LEU A 103 17.97 10.66 40.85
CA LEU A 103 17.27 9.51 41.44
C LEU A 103 18.19 8.45 42.07
N MET A 104 19.52 8.64 42.05
CA MET A 104 20.47 7.72 42.72
C MET A 104 20.62 7.97 44.24
N LYS A 105 19.57 8.45 44.90
CA LYS A 105 19.50 8.51 46.36
C LYS A 105 18.12 8.14 46.88
N THR A 106 17.68 6.92 46.55
CA THR A 106 16.84 6.07 47.40
C THR A 106 16.74 4.72 46.70
N ASP A 107 17.50 3.74 47.20
CA ASP A 107 17.17 2.34 47.01
C ASP A 107 15.79 2.10 47.64
N ASP A 108 14.83 1.63 46.85
CA ASP A 108 14.20 0.32 47.03
C ASP A 108 13.10 0.11 45.97
N GLU A 109 13.13 -1.08 45.36
CA GLU A 109 12.08 -1.85 44.67
C GLU A 109 10.87 -1.13 44.03
N GLU A 110 10.79 -1.15 42.69
CA GLU A 110 9.61 -1.37 41.82
C GLU A 110 9.99 -0.86 40.40
N GLY A 111 9.92 -1.61 39.30
CA GLY A 111 8.78 -2.41 38.86
C GLY A 111 8.06 -1.65 37.73
N PHE A 112 8.55 -1.77 36.49
CA PHE A 112 7.91 -1.33 35.23
C PHE A 112 7.48 0.16 35.12
N GLU A 113 8.23 0.92 34.31
CA GLU A 113 7.82 2.26 33.88
C GLU A 113 6.47 2.24 33.14
N ASN A 114 5.58 3.09 33.66
CA ASN A 114 4.22 3.34 33.25
C ASN A 114 4.12 3.84 31.80
N ILE A 115 3.36 3.09 30.98
CA ILE A 115 2.66 3.66 29.83
C ILE A 115 1.50 4.46 30.42
N GLU A 116 1.54 5.79 30.31
CA GLU A 116 0.41 6.68 30.61
C GLU A 116 -0.78 6.32 29.72
N PHE A 117 -1.62 5.41 30.20
CA PHE A 117 -3.02 5.42 29.85
C PHE A 117 -3.66 6.56 30.64
N ASN A 118 -4.23 7.53 29.92
CA ASN A 118 -5.08 8.54 30.51
C ASN A 118 -6.05 7.88 31.50
N ILE A 119 -5.91 8.29 32.76
CA ILE A 119 -6.78 7.98 33.88
C ILE A 119 -8.19 8.35 33.43
N ILE A 120 -8.98 7.34 33.09
CA ILE A 120 -10.43 7.45 33.09
C ILE A 120 -10.82 7.53 34.56
N ASP A 121 -11.47 8.64 34.91
CA ASP A 121 -11.87 9.05 36.25
C ASP A 121 -12.21 7.88 37.19
N GLU A 122 -11.49 7.89 38.31
CA GLU A 122 -11.60 7.03 39.47
C GLU A 122 -12.86 7.38 40.29
N SER A 123 -14.03 7.34 39.67
CA SER A 123 -15.32 7.64 40.31
C SER A 123 -16.35 6.50 40.22
N THR A 124 -15.91 5.24 40.34
CA THR A 124 -16.84 4.09 40.46
C THR A 124 -16.49 3.03 41.51
N SER A 125 -15.50 3.21 42.39
CA SER A 125 -15.10 2.16 43.36
C SER A 125 -15.65 2.30 44.79
N ILE A 126 -16.83 2.90 44.97
CA ILE A 126 -17.64 2.73 46.20
C ILE A 126 -18.86 1.85 45.87
N TYR A 127 -18.59 0.58 45.56
CA TYR A 127 -19.54 -0.50 45.78
C TYR A 127 -18.77 -1.66 46.41
N ASN A 128 -18.80 -1.68 47.75
CA ASN A 128 -18.62 -2.89 48.53
C ASN A 128 -19.82 -3.82 48.22
N GLU A 129 -19.72 -4.62 47.17
CA GLU A 129 -20.64 -5.72 46.91
C GLU A 129 -19.88 -7.04 46.91
N ASN A 130 -20.12 -7.80 47.99
CA ASN A 130 -20.13 -9.26 48.07
C ASN A 130 -19.52 -10.01 46.86
N PRO A 131 -18.36 -10.68 46.98
CA PRO A 131 -17.68 -11.39 45.87
C PRO A 131 -18.50 -12.54 45.25
N ASN A 132 -19.65 -12.86 45.84
CA ASN A 132 -20.58 -13.88 45.35
C ASN A 132 -21.72 -13.36 44.48
N ASN A 133 -21.80 -12.04 44.19
CA ASN A 133 -22.96 -11.45 43.50
C ASN A 133 -22.64 -10.53 42.31
N ASN A 134 -21.47 -10.67 41.67
CA ASN A 134 -21.29 -10.12 40.33
C ASN A 134 -21.93 -11.08 39.33
N SER A 135 -23.19 -10.80 38.96
CA SER A 135 -23.90 -11.43 37.85
C SER A 135 -23.21 -11.10 36.53
N ILE A 136 -22.00 -11.60 36.33
CA ILE A 136 -21.35 -11.67 35.04
C ILE A 136 -22.17 -12.70 34.27
N LEU A 137 -22.88 -12.25 33.24
CA LEU A 137 -23.59 -13.14 32.34
C LEU A 137 -22.63 -14.27 31.90
N PRO A 138 -23.11 -15.52 31.76
CA PRO A 138 -22.29 -16.60 31.21
C PRO A 138 -21.63 -16.19 29.89
N MET A 139 -20.44 -16.72 29.58
CA MET A 139 -19.70 -16.33 28.38
C MET A 139 -20.47 -16.61 27.09
N GLU A 140 -21.37 -17.58 27.10
CA GLU A 140 -22.30 -17.92 26.03
C GLU A 140 -23.27 -16.76 25.75
N ILE A 141 -23.73 -16.07 26.80
CA ILE A 141 -24.60 -14.91 26.66
C ILE A 141 -23.81 -13.70 26.15
N TRP A 142 -22.58 -13.49 26.64
CA TRP A 142 -21.72 -12.44 26.09
C TRP A 142 -21.36 -12.66 24.63
N GLU A 143 -21.16 -13.91 24.22
CA GLU A 143 -21.01 -14.27 22.81
C GLU A 143 -22.25 -13.90 22.01
N TYR A 144 -23.45 -14.21 22.52
CA TYR A 144 -24.70 -13.85 21.86
C TYR A 144 -24.88 -12.34 21.75
N ILE A 145 -24.55 -11.59 22.81
CA ILE A 145 -24.56 -10.13 22.83
C ILE A 145 -23.56 -9.57 21.81
N ALA A 146 -22.34 -10.09 21.77
CA ALA A 146 -21.32 -9.62 20.84
C ALA A 146 -21.70 -9.91 19.39
N TYR A 147 -22.28 -11.09 19.10
CA TYR A 147 -22.75 -11.47 17.78
C TYR A 147 -23.93 -10.61 17.30
N HIS A 148 -24.99 -10.47 18.12
CA HIS A 148 -26.19 -9.71 17.75
C HIS A 148 -26.02 -8.20 17.83
N GLY A 149 -25.16 -7.73 18.73
CA GLY A 149 -24.81 -6.32 18.87
C GLY A 149 -23.72 -5.86 17.88
N GLU A 150 -23.26 -6.75 16.99
CA GLU A 150 -22.16 -6.50 16.04
C GLU A 150 -20.90 -5.93 16.74
N ILE A 151 -20.66 -6.35 17.98
CA ILE A 151 -19.56 -5.83 18.77
C ILE A 151 -18.27 -6.44 18.25
N ASN A 152 -17.28 -5.58 17.95
CA ASN A 152 -15.97 -6.03 17.52
C ASN A 152 -15.35 -6.94 18.60
N TYR A 153 -15.14 -8.21 18.26
CA TYR A 153 -14.55 -9.19 19.16
C TYR A 153 -13.16 -8.79 19.67
N SER A 154 -12.43 -7.93 18.96
CA SER A 154 -11.16 -7.38 19.46
C SER A 154 -11.32 -6.53 20.74
N ILE A 155 -12.45 -5.85 20.90
CA ILE A 155 -12.76 -5.09 22.13
C ILE A 155 -13.03 -6.05 23.29
N MET A 156 -13.69 -7.17 23.01
CA MET A 156 -13.99 -8.19 24.03
C MET A 156 -12.69 -8.78 24.60
N LEU A 157 -11.67 -8.98 23.77
CA LEU A 157 -10.38 -9.54 24.19
C LEU A 157 -9.67 -8.74 25.28
N SER A 158 -9.88 -7.42 25.35
CA SER A 158 -9.19 -6.55 26.31
C SER A 158 -9.86 -6.47 27.68
N ILE A 159 -11.03 -7.09 27.87
CA ILE A 159 -11.81 -6.96 29.12
C ILE A 159 -11.14 -7.72 30.26
N ASN A 160 -11.02 -9.04 30.12
CA ASN A 160 -10.35 -9.90 31.11
C ASN A 160 -9.92 -11.24 30.50
N LYS A 161 -9.29 -12.07 31.32
CA LYS A 161 -8.81 -13.41 30.94
C LYS A 161 -9.91 -14.28 30.33
N SER A 162 -11.09 -14.37 30.94
CA SER A 162 -12.19 -15.22 30.45
C SER A 162 -12.67 -14.78 29.06
N PHE A 163 -12.83 -13.47 28.83
CA PHE A 163 -13.18 -12.96 27.50
C PHE A 163 -12.07 -13.25 26.48
N PHE A 164 -10.81 -13.08 26.87
CA PHE A 164 -9.68 -13.44 26.02
C PHE A 164 -9.75 -14.91 25.57
N TYR A 165 -9.91 -15.87 26.49
CA TYR A 165 -10.01 -17.30 26.12
C TYR A 165 -11.24 -17.62 25.25
N THR A 166 -12.36 -16.92 25.45
CA THR A 166 -13.61 -17.14 24.71
C THR A 166 -13.55 -16.57 23.29
N PHE A 167 -13.02 -15.36 23.12
CA PHE A 167 -13.06 -14.63 21.84
C PHE A 167 -11.78 -14.78 21.02
N ALA A 168 -10.62 -15.10 21.62
CA ALA A 168 -9.36 -15.23 20.87
C ALA A 168 -9.42 -16.31 19.78
N PRO A 169 -10.01 -17.50 20.02
CA PRO A 169 -10.21 -18.49 18.97
C PRO A 169 -11.14 -18.03 17.84
N LYS A 170 -11.98 -17.01 18.05
CA LYS A 170 -12.91 -16.53 17.01
C LYS A 170 -12.26 -15.49 16.12
N VAL A 171 -11.34 -14.70 16.69
CA VAL A 171 -10.60 -13.65 15.98
C VAL A 171 -9.36 -14.23 15.31
N TYR A 172 -8.57 -15.04 16.02
CA TYR A 172 -7.21 -15.40 15.62
C TYR A 172 -7.05 -16.84 15.10
N ASP A 173 -8.13 -17.59 14.92
CA ASP A 173 -8.07 -18.97 14.40
C ASP A 173 -7.42 -19.08 13.02
N THR A 174 -7.68 -18.09 12.15
CA THR A 174 -6.94 -17.90 10.90
C THR A 174 -6.41 -16.48 10.86
N LEU A 175 -5.11 -16.38 10.66
CA LEU A 175 -4.42 -15.12 10.42
C LEU A 175 -4.08 -14.98 8.95
N LYS A 176 -4.16 -13.76 8.44
CA LYS A 176 -3.70 -13.41 7.11
C LYS A 176 -2.70 -12.26 7.18
N LEU A 177 -1.50 -12.47 6.64
CA LEU A 177 -0.46 -11.45 6.59
C LEU A 177 -0.30 -11.03 5.12
N THR A 178 -0.46 -9.76 4.82
CA THR A 178 -0.23 -9.24 3.46
C THR A 178 0.96 -8.29 3.48
N ILE A 179 1.99 -8.66 2.73
CA ILE A 179 3.25 -7.94 2.62
C ILE A 179 3.33 -7.40 1.20
N VAL A 180 3.51 -6.10 1.06
CA VAL A 180 3.73 -5.46 -0.24
C VAL A 180 5.11 -4.87 -0.23
N LEU A 181 5.94 -5.25 -1.21
CA LEU A 181 7.29 -4.73 -1.33
C LEU A 181 7.63 -4.35 -2.77
N SER A 182 8.59 -3.43 -2.91
CA SER A 182 9.05 -2.96 -4.22
C SER A 182 10.49 -2.47 -4.15
N PRO A 183 11.30 -2.66 -5.21
CA PRO A 183 12.56 -1.94 -5.36
C PRO A 183 12.30 -0.44 -5.48
N LEU A 184 13.23 0.38 -4.98
CA LEU A 184 13.08 1.84 -4.97
C LEU A 184 13.22 2.51 -6.34
N THR A 185 13.48 1.75 -7.41
CA THR A 185 13.76 2.28 -8.76
C THR A 185 12.66 3.24 -9.23
N LYS A 186 11.38 2.84 -9.13
CA LYS A 186 10.25 3.63 -9.62
C LYS A 186 10.05 4.90 -8.80
N MET A 187 10.14 4.79 -7.48
CA MET A 187 10.01 5.91 -6.56
C MET A 187 11.14 6.94 -6.75
N LYS A 188 12.40 6.50 -6.84
CA LYS A 188 13.57 7.37 -7.07
C LYS A 188 13.45 8.16 -8.38
N LEU A 189 13.03 7.50 -9.47
CA LEU A 189 12.78 8.17 -10.76
C LEU A 189 11.65 9.21 -10.66
N THR A 190 10.61 8.91 -9.90
CA THR A 190 9.49 9.84 -9.67
C THR A 190 9.96 11.06 -8.88
N ASP A 191 10.68 10.84 -7.78
CA ASP A 191 11.16 11.91 -6.90
C ASP A 191 12.16 12.81 -7.62
N GLU A 192 13.10 12.23 -8.37
CA GLU A 192 14.03 12.99 -9.21
C GLU A 192 13.27 13.85 -10.23
N SER A 193 12.29 13.25 -10.92
CA SER A 193 11.48 13.97 -11.92
C SER A 193 10.68 15.11 -11.30
N PHE A 194 10.06 14.88 -10.14
CA PHE A 194 9.32 15.89 -9.39
C PHE A 194 10.23 17.02 -8.90
N LEU A 195 11.35 16.70 -8.23
CA LEU A 195 12.31 17.70 -7.74
C LEU A 195 12.93 18.50 -8.90
N LYS A 196 13.09 17.89 -10.07
CA LYS A 196 13.60 18.59 -11.26
C LYS A 196 12.57 19.52 -11.90
N ASN A 197 11.31 19.11 -11.95
CA ASN A 197 10.30 19.73 -12.81
C ASN A 197 9.10 20.37 -12.10
N GLY A 198 8.85 20.07 -10.83
CA GLY A 198 7.69 20.53 -10.04
C GLY A 198 6.44 19.66 -10.21
N SER A 199 5.42 19.92 -9.37
CA SER A 199 4.13 19.22 -9.33
C SER A 199 3.29 19.43 -10.57
N ASP A 200 2.89 18.35 -11.27
CA ASP A 200 2.12 18.28 -12.53
C ASP A 200 0.84 19.16 -12.63
N THR A 201 0.36 19.68 -11.51
CA THR A 201 -0.81 20.55 -11.48
C THR A 201 -0.57 21.71 -10.51
N ILE A 202 -1.00 22.91 -10.90
CA ILE A 202 -0.95 24.13 -10.07
C ILE A 202 -2.18 24.18 -9.14
N ARG A 203 -3.29 23.52 -9.52
CA ARG A 203 -4.60 23.67 -8.88
C ARG A 203 -4.81 22.87 -7.60
N TYR A 204 -4.13 21.74 -7.45
CA TYR A 204 -4.39 20.85 -6.32
C TYR A 204 -3.57 21.28 -5.11
N LYS A 205 -4.20 21.17 -3.92
CA LYS A 205 -3.62 21.50 -2.62
C LYS A 205 -2.18 20.98 -2.52
N TYR A 206 -1.33 21.82 -1.94
CA TYR A 206 0.06 21.59 -1.54
C TYR A 206 0.45 20.12 -1.53
N CYS A 207 0.97 19.64 -2.65
CA CYS A 207 1.84 18.48 -2.62
C CYS A 207 3.01 18.88 -1.72
N ASP A 208 3.17 18.20 -0.59
CA ASP A 208 4.24 18.47 0.35
C ASP A 208 5.59 18.17 -0.33
N SER A 209 6.10 19.21 -0.97
CA SER A 209 7.27 19.17 -1.83
C SER A 209 8.53 18.89 -1.02
N TYR A 210 8.51 19.31 0.24
CA TYR A 210 9.61 19.11 1.16
C TYR A 210 9.66 17.65 1.64
N SER A 211 8.54 17.00 1.99
CA SER A 211 8.58 15.56 2.34
C SER A 211 9.02 14.67 1.18
N ILE A 212 8.77 15.07 -0.08
CA ILE A 212 9.32 14.36 -1.25
C ILE A 212 10.84 14.53 -1.34
N TYR A 213 11.36 15.71 -1.00
CA TYR A 213 12.80 15.91 -0.90
C TYR A 213 13.43 15.10 0.24
N GLU A 214 12.77 15.05 1.41
CA GLU A 214 13.21 14.21 2.54
C GLU A 214 13.23 12.73 2.14
N ARG A 215 12.16 12.27 1.48
CA ARG A 215 12.06 10.92 0.91
C ARG A 215 13.16 10.62 -0.10
N ASP A 216 13.48 11.55 -1.01
CA ASP A 216 14.60 11.41 -1.95
C ASP A 216 15.93 11.23 -1.19
N GLN A 217 16.17 12.01 -0.13
CA GLN A 217 17.39 11.89 0.66
C GLN A 217 17.46 10.57 1.44
N GLU A 218 16.36 10.16 2.05
CA GLU A 218 16.29 8.94 2.83
C GLU A 218 16.47 7.70 1.95
N SER A 219 15.75 7.64 0.83
CA SER A 219 15.74 6.49 -0.08
C SER A 219 17.10 6.17 -0.72
N LYS A 220 18.04 7.12 -0.75
CA LYS A 220 19.40 6.91 -1.25
C LYS A 220 20.17 5.85 -0.47
N LYS A 221 19.84 5.64 0.81
CA LYS A 221 20.51 4.68 1.70
C LYS A 221 19.92 3.27 1.62
N PHE A 222 18.83 3.11 0.88
CA PHE A 222 18.03 1.90 0.85
C PHE A 222 17.83 1.40 -0.58
N ASP A 223 17.43 0.14 -0.68
CA ASP A 223 17.26 -0.57 -1.96
C ASP A 223 15.78 -0.88 -2.23
N TYR A 224 15.01 -1.12 -1.16
CA TYR A 224 13.62 -1.53 -1.20
C TYR A 224 12.75 -0.67 -0.30
N GLU A 225 11.46 -0.72 -0.56
CA GLU A 225 10.42 -0.25 0.35
C GLU A 225 9.37 -1.33 0.59
N PHE A 226 8.84 -1.32 1.80
CA PHE A 226 7.60 -2.00 2.16
C PHE A 226 6.46 -0.99 2.21
N LEU A 227 5.29 -1.41 1.75
CA LEU A 227 4.12 -0.56 1.60
C LEU A 227 2.98 -1.09 2.46
N ASP A 228 2.58 -0.32 3.46
CA ASP A 228 1.39 -0.65 4.24
C ASP A 228 0.16 -0.25 3.43
N THR A 229 -0.71 -1.20 3.15
CA THR A 229 -1.89 -0.98 2.30
C THR A 229 -3.19 -1.06 3.07
N THR A 230 -4.20 -0.33 2.61
CA THR A 230 -5.59 -0.50 3.00
C THR A 230 -6.45 -0.69 1.75
N ILE A 231 -7.60 -1.34 1.91
CA ILE A 231 -8.53 -1.57 0.81
C ILE A 231 -9.88 -0.96 1.17
N GLU A 232 -10.33 -0.02 0.35
CA GLU A 232 -11.63 0.59 0.49
C GLU A 232 -12.75 -0.35 0.02
N ASP A 233 -13.87 -0.33 0.73
CA ASP A 233 -15.02 -1.16 0.43
C ASP A 233 -15.71 -0.74 -0.89
N GLN A 234 -16.10 -1.72 -1.70
CA GLN A 234 -16.66 -1.49 -3.03
C GLN A 234 -18.06 -2.05 -3.15
N ASP A 235 -18.95 -1.32 -3.84
CA ASP A 235 -20.28 -1.81 -4.20
C ASP A 235 -20.32 -2.44 -5.60
N PHE A 236 -19.38 -2.10 -6.48
CA PHE A 236 -19.39 -2.55 -7.88
C PHE A 236 -19.40 -4.08 -8.02
N PHE A 237 -18.63 -4.77 -7.18
CA PHE A 237 -18.57 -6.24 -7.17
C PHE A 237 -19.66 -6.88 -6.30
N LYS A 238 -20.39 -6.09 -5.49
CA LYS A 238 -21.47 -6.59 -4.61
C LYS A 238 -22.79 -6.75 -5.34
N CYS A 239 -23.12 -5.86 -6.29
CA CYS A 239 -24.39 -5.92 -7.04
C CYS A 239 -24.48 -7.14 -7.98
N ASN A 240 -23.35 -7.77 -8.31
CA ASN A 240 -23.29 -9.06 -9.00
C ASN A 240 -22.53 -10.08 -8.16
N GLY A 241 -22.74 -10.06 -6.83
CA GLY A 241 -22.33 -11.16 -5.99
C GLY A 241 -22.79 -12.47 -6.65
N PRO A 242 -21.91 -13.46 -6.82
CA PRO A 242 -22.26 -14.72 -7.47
C PRO A 242 -23.19 -15.52 -6.56
N GLN A 243 -24.45 -15.08 -6.41
CA GLN A 243 -25.49 -15.94 -5.87
C GLN A 243 -25.79 -17.10 -6.85
N LYS A 244 -25.32 -17.01 -8.11
CA LYS A 244 -25.52 -18.04 -9.16
C LYS A 244 -24.37 -18.24 -10.15
N ILE A 245 -23.15 -17.70 -9.93
CA ILE A 245 -22.01 -18.35 -10.62
C ILE A 245 -21.85 -19.66 -9.88
N ALA A 246 -22.13 -20.78 -10.55
CA ALA A 246 -21.79 -22.09 -10.03
C ALA A 246 -20.32 -22.02 -9.63
N ARG A 247 -20.05 -21.83 -8.32
CA ARG A 247 -18.69 -21.88 -7.78
C ARG A 247 -18.12 -23.16 -8.37
N PRO A 248 -16.96 -23.11 -9.05
CA PRO A 248 -16.41 -24.30 -9.69
C PRO A 248 -16.53 -25.43 -8.68
N GLN A 249 -17.43 -26.38 -8.98
CA GLN A 249 -17.68 -27.47 -8.06
C GLN A 249 -16.32 -28.14 -7.88
N PRO A 250 -15.94 -28.48 -6.63
CA PRO A 250 -14.68 -29.16 -6.41
C PRO A 250 -14.59 -30.34 -7.37
N PRO A 251 -13.42 -30.61 -7.96
CA PRO A 251 -13.25 -31.85 -8.70
C PRO A 251 -13.58 -33.00 -7.75
N ASP A 252 -14.69 -33.69 -8.06
CA ASP A 252 -15.18 -34.92 -7.45
C ASP A 252 -15.78 -34.83 -6.02
N PRO A 253 -17.07 -35.18 -5.83
CA PRO A 253 -17.69 -35.42 -4.51
C PRO A 253 -16.96 -36.47 -3.66
N ARG A 254 -16.10 -37.29 -4.27
CA ARG A 254 -15.27 -38.31 -3.61
C ARG A 254 -13.94 -37.78 -3.07
N SER A 255 -13.60 -36.51 -3.27
CA SER A 255 -12.35 -35.98 -2.73
C SER A 255 -12.39 -35.95 -1.20
N MET A 256 -11.37 -36.51 -0.55
CA MET A 256 -11.21 -36.60 0.92
C MET A 256 -11.15 -35.24 1.64
N PHE A 257 -11.38 -34.12 0.95
CA PHE A 257 -11.28 -32.77 1.50
C PHE A 257 -12.53 -32.31 2.27
N HIS A 258 -13.47 -33.19 2.61
CA HIS A 258 -14.66 -32.89 3.44
C HIS A 258 -14.36 -32.61 4.92
N LYS A 259 -13.11 -32.35 5.31
CA LYS A 259 -12.86 -31.64 6.59
C LYS A 259 -13.60 -30.30 6.49
N LYS A 260 -14.49 -30.01 7.45
CA LYS A 260 -15.34 -28.80 7.51
C LYS A 260 -14.53 -27.58 7.03
N GLU A 261 -14.82 -27.11 5.81
CA GLU A 261 -14.23 -25.88 5.30
C GLU A 261 -14.51 -24.79 6.32
N ARG A 262 -13.48 -24.06 6.74
CA ARG A 262 -13.67 -22.97 7.67
C ARG A 262 -14.28 -21.79 6.93
N TYR A 263 -15.36 -21.25 7.47
CA TYR A 263 -16.08 -20.11 6.89
C TYR A 263 -15.77 -18.78 7.59
N ASN A 264 -15.10 -18.79 8.75
CA ASN A 264 -14.70 -17.58 9.46
C ASN A 264 -13.80 -16.70 8.58
N HIS A 265 -13.95 -15.39 8.72
CA HIS A 265 -13.11 -14.41 8.03
C HIS A 265 -11.72 -14.34 8.70
N PRO A 266 -10.61 -14.51 7.95
CA PRO A 266 -9.26 -14.32 8.50
C PRO A 266 -9.05 -12.92 9.10
N PHE A 267 -8.37 -12.84 10.23
CA PHE A 267 -7.87 -11.58 10.75
C PHE A 267 -6.65 -11.13 9.93
N GLU A 268 -6.80 -10.05 9.17
CA GLU A 268 -5.79 -9.57 8.22
C GLU A 268 -4.88 -8.48 8.83
N ILE A 269 -3.56 -8.64 8.65
CA ILE A 269 -2.53 -7.68 9.04
C ILE A 269 -1.77 -7.27 7.78
N ARG A 270 -1.80 -5.96 7.47
CA ARG A 270 -1.15 -5.38 6.29
C ARG A 270 0.03 -4.45 6.60
N SER A 271 0.27 -4.17 7.88
CA SER A 271 1.37 -3.28 8.30
C SER A 271 2.62 -4.08 8.62
N LEU A 272 3.74 -3.75 7.97
CA LEU A 272 5.01 -4.46 8.17
C LEU A 272 5.41 -4.48 9.65
N LYS A 273 5.34 -3.33 10.33
CA LYS A 273 5.68 -3.21 11.75
C LYS A 273 4.83 -4.15 12.62
N LYS A 274 3.52 -4.25 12.34
CA LYS A 274 2.63 -5.18 13.07
C LYS A 274 2.96 -6.64 12.75
N ILE A 275 3.30 -6.96 11.50
CA ILE A 275 3.74 -8.30 11.10
C ILE A 275 5.02 -8.68 11.84
N GLN A 276 6.04 -7.82 11.86
CA GLN A 276 7.29 -8.07 12.58
C GLN A 276 7.06 -8.27 14.09
N LEU A 277 6.25 -7.42 14.71
CA LEU A 277 5.86 -7.57 16.12
C LEU A 277 5.15 -8.90 16.37
N PHE A 278 4.27 -9.32 15.45
CA PHE A 278 3.57 -10.59 15.53
C PHE A 278 4.53 -11.79 15.41
N LEU A 279 5.43 -11.79 14.42
CA LEU A 279 6.44 -12.84 14.25
C LEU A 279 7.29 -12.99 15.53
N LYS A 280 7.82 -11.87 16.03
CA LYS A 280 8.70 -11.85 17.20
C LYS A 280 7.99 -12.24 18.50
N ASN A 281 6.87 -11.58 18.80
CA ASN A 281 6.24 -11.66 20.12
C ASN A 281 5.20 -12.80 20.22
N VAL A 282 4.69 -13.28 19.09
CA VAL A 282 3.73 -14.39 19.05
C VAL A 282 4.38 -15.66 18.57
N LEU A 283 4.84 -15.73 17.31
CA LEU A 283 5.31 -17.00 16.72
C LEU A 283 6.62 -17.49 17.33
N GLN A 284 7.63 -16.62 17.41
CA GLN A 284 8.97 -16.97 17.89
C GLN A 284 9.06 -17.04 19.41
N ASN A 285 8.17 -16.33 20.12
CA ASN A 285 8.14 -16.37 21.59
C ASN A 285 7.55 -17.69 22.08
N PRO A 286 8.32 -18.59 22.72
CA PRO A 286 7.82 -19.89 23.20
C PRO A 286 6.66 -19.75 24.18
N ASN A 287 6.63 -18.66 24.96
CA ASN A 287 5.65 -18.42 26.03
C ASN A 287 4.36 -17.74 25.56
N SER A 288 4.23 -17.43 24.26
CA SER A 288 3.03 -16.73 23.78
C SER A 288 1.79 -17.64 23.84
N ILE A 289 0.83 -17.26 24.69
CA ILE A 289 -0.46 -17.94 24.84
C ILE A 289 -1.28 -17.86 23.53
N MET A 290 -1.13 -16.75 22.80
CA MET A 290 -1.85 -16.47 21.55
C MET A 290 -1.68 -17.56 20.49
N LYS A 291 -0.49 -18.18 20.43
CA LYS A 291 -0.20 -19.28 19.50
C LYS A 291 -1.18 -20.44 19.59
N LYS A 292 -1.72 -20.71 20.79
CA LYS A 292 -2.65 -21.83 21.02
C LYS A 292 -3.98 -21.67 20.27
N TYR A 293 -4.35 -20.44 19.94
CA TYR A 293 -5.60 -20.15 19.22
C TYR A 293 -5.43 -20.11 17.72
N ILE A 294 -4.20 -19.92 17.24
CA ILE A 294 -3.90 -19.83 15.81
C ILE A 294 -3.83 -21.24 15.26
N LYS A 295 -4.68 -21.56 14.30
CA LYS A 295 -4.64 -22.86 13.63
C LYS A 295 -4.13 -22.75 12.19
N GLU A 296 -4.22 -21.57 11.60
CA GLU A 296 -3.83 -21.33 10.21
C GLU A 296 -3.22 -19.93 10.04
N ILE A 297 -2.13 -19.85 9.27
CA ILE A 297 -1.49 -18.59 8.86
C ILE A 297 -1.38 -18.56 7.33
N LEU A 298 -2.05 -17.60 6.72
CA LEU A 298 -1.99 -17.33 5.29
C LEU A 298 -1.09 -16.11 5.07
N VAL A 299 -0.07 -16.22 4.25
CA VAL A 299 0.82 -15.10 3.93
C VAL A 299 0.72 -14.82 2.44
N ASP A 300 0.52 -13.56 2.09
CA ASP A 300 0.47 -13.07 0.73
C ASP A 300 1.57 -12.02 0.56
N ILE A 301 2.57 -12.33 -0.26
CA ILE A 301 3.69 -11.43 -0.57
C ILE A 301 3.47 -10.92 -2.00
N CYS A 302 3.28 -9.61 -2.14
CA CYS A 302 3.09 -8.95 -3.42
C CYS A 302 4.35 -8.12 -3.75
N MET A 303 5.05 -8.51 -4.82
CA MET A 303 6.22 -7.81 -5.34
C MET A 303 5.84 -7.06 -6.61
N PHE A 304 5.83 -5.73 -6.53
CA PHE A 304 5.36 -4.87 -7.63
C PHE A 304 6.22 -4.92 -8.89
N HIS A 305 7.53 -5.05 -8.73
CA HIS A 305 8.45 -5.26 -9.86
C HIS A 305 9.77 -5.86 -9.39
N GLY A 306 10.55 -6.43 -10.31
CA GLY A 306 11.89 -6.96 -10.01
C GLY A 306 11.85 -8.22 -9.15
N PHE A 307 10.92 -9.12 -9.45
CA PHE A 307 10.77 -10.39 -8.76
C PHE A 307 12.04 -11.24 -8.86
N ASP A 308 12.66 -11.35 -10.04
CA ASP A 308 13.94 -12.06 -10.24
C ASP A 308 15.04 -11.53 -9.33
N LYS A 309 15.11 -10.20 -9.17
CA LYS A 309 16.12 -9.56 -8.31
C LYS A 309 15.92 -9.90 -6.83
N LEU A 310 14.67 -10.16 -6.42
CA LEU A 310 14.35 -10.62 -5.07
C LEU A 310 14.68 -12.10 -4.91
N MET A 311 14.33 -12.94 -5.89
CA MET A 311 14.56 -14.39 -5.82
C MET A 311 16.05 -14.72 -5.88
N THR A 312 16.82 -14.01 -6.71
CA THR A 312 18.28 -14.12 -6.83
C THR A 312 19.04 -13.30 -5.78
N MET A 313 18.34 -12.69 -4.82
CA MET A 313 18.97 -11.94 -3.73
C MET A 313 19.81 -12.87 -2.86
N GLU A 314 21.12 -12.67 -2.89
CA GLU A 314 22.06 -13.36 -2.00
C GLU A 314 22.26 -12.60 -0.68
N LYS A 315 22.44 -13.36 0.40
CA LYS A 315 22.88 -12.84 1.70
C LYS A 315 24.31 -12.31 1.58
N SER A 316 24.49 -11.01 1.48
CA SER A 316 25.83 -10.41 1.45
C SER A 316 26.54 -10.66 2.79
N SER A 317 27.56 -11.52 2.81
CA SER A 317 28.45 -11.62 3.98
C SER A 317 29.45 -10.47 3.86
N SER A 318 29.36 -9.51 4.77
CA SER A 318 30.42 -8.52 4.99
C SER A 318 31.57 -9.07 5.83
N VAL A 319 31.59 -10.39 6.08
CA VAL A 319 32.62 -11.06 6.87
C VAL A 319 33.53 -11.84 5.93
N GLU A 320 34.67 -11.24 5.60
CA GLU A 320 35.78 -11.89 4.92
C GLU A 320 36.16 -13.18 5.68
N GLY A 321 35.92 -14.35 5.07
CA GLY A 321 36.41 -15.64 5.58
C GLY A 321 35.37 -16.72 5.84
N SER A 322 34.06 -16.45 5.75
CA SER A 322 33.04 -17.51 5.80
C SER A 322 32.82 -18.11 4.42
N SER A 323 33.29 -19.33 4.18
CA SER A 323 33.07 -20.09 2.95
C SER A 323 31.65 -20.71 2.86
N SER A 324 30.68 -20.20 3.63
CA SER A 324 29.29 -20.65 3.49
C SER A 324 28.75 -20.11 2.17
N GLU A 325 28.50 -21.01 1.21
CA GLU A 325 27.84 -20.70 -0.05
C GLU A 325 26.67 -19.75 0.18
N HIS A 326 26.68 -18.60 -0.48
CA HIS A 326 25.60 -17.63 -0.34
C HIS A 326 24.31 -18.25 -0.85
N GLU A 327 23.36 -18.41 0.07
CA GLU A 327 22.06 -18.97 -0.21
C GLU A 327 21.14 -17.85 -0.71
N SER A 328 20.74 -17.90 -1.98
CA SER A 328 19.71 -17.00 -2.50
C SER A 328 18.34 -17.39 -1.93
N LEU A 329 17.37 -16.48 -1.96
CA LEU A 329 15.99 -16.79 -1.56
C LEU A 329 15.41 -17.95 -2.37
N GLU A 330 15.77 -18.04 -3.64
CA GLU A 330 15.42 -19.16 -4.51
C GLU A 330 16.03 -20.49 -4.03
N LYS A 331 17.32 -20.50 -3.64
CA LYS A 331 17.96 -21.69 -3.07
C LYS A 331 17.27 -22.10 -1.77
N LEU A 332 16.97 -21.15 -0.87
CA LEU A 332 16.21 -21.42 0.35
C LEU A 332 14.88 -22.12 0.04
N ILE A 333 14.12 -21.62 -0.93
CA ILE A 333 12.80 -22.16 -1.28
C ILE A 333 12.90 -23.55 -1.94
N TYR A 334 13.77 -23.71 -2.93
CA TYR A 334 13.79 -24.92 -3.75
C TYR A 334 14.76 -26.00 -3.27
N GLN A 335 15.78 -25.64 -2.50
CA GLN A 335 16.77 -26.59 -1.97
C GLN A 335 16.45 -26.94 -0.53
N GLU A 336 16.28 -25.96 0.37
CA GLU A 336 16.02 -26.28 1.78
C GLU A 336 14.55 -26.67 2.02
N ILE A 337 13.62 -25.79 1.64
CA ILE A 337 12.22 -25.97 2.03
C ILE A 337 11.57 -27.10 1.25
N LYS A 338 11.82 -27.19 -0.06
CA LYS A 338 11.24 -28.26 -0.88
C LYS A 338 11.65 -29.66 -0.40
N GLN A 339 12.80 -29.80 0.26
CA GLN A 339 13.28 -31.08 0.79
C GLN A 339 12.55 -31.51 2.08
N HIS A 340 11.83 -30.61 2.75
CA HIS A 340 11.08 -30.99 3.95
C HIS A 340 9.83 -31.81 3.60
N GLU A 341 9.66 -32.96 4.26
CA GLU A 341 8.57 -33.91 4.01
C GLU A 341 7.15 -33.33 4.16
N ARG A 342 7.01 -32.20 4.86
CA ARG A 342 5.73 -31.59 5.24
C ARG A 342 5.43 -30.30 4.49
N THR A 343 6.20 -30.01 3.46
CA THR A 343 6.04 -28.79 2.68
C THR A 343 5.87 -29.11 1.20
N SER A 344 5.02 -28.35 0.53
CA SER A 344 4.90 -28.37 -0.93
C SER A 344 5.24 -27.00 -1.48
N VAL A 345 6.14 -26.96 -2.46
CA VAL A 345 6.45 -25.76 -3.22
C VAL A 345 5.92 -25.95 -4.63
N LEU A 346 4.95 -25.11 -5.02
CA LEU A 346 4.33 -25.09 -6.34
C LEU A 346 4.67 -23.76 -7.01
N ASN A 347 5.01 -23.80 -8.29
CA ASN A 347 5.34 -22.61 -9.07
C ASN A 347 4.47 -22.55 -10.33
N VAL A 348 4.13 -21.34 -10.76
CA VAL A 348 3.57 -21.02 -12.07
C VAL A 348 4.47 -19.95 -12.68
N ASP A 349 5.30 -20.38 -13.64
CA ASP A 349 6.21 -19.50 -14.37
C ASP A 349 5.45 -18.74 -15.47
N SER A 350 5.90 -17.52 -15.76
CA SER A 350 5.37 -16.69 -16.84
C SER A 350 5.53 -17.33 -18.23
N ASP A 351 6.56 -18.17 -18.40
CA ASP A 351 6.95 -18.73 -19.69
C ASP A 351 6.12 -19.96 -20.09
N GLN A 352 5.25 -20.44 -19.21
CA GLN A 352 4.30 -21.48 -19.56
C GLN A 352 3.19 -20.89 -20.43
N GLU A 353 2.90 -21.49 -21.59
CA GLU A 353 1.88 -21.03 -22.56
C GLU A 353 0.48 -20.76 -21.94
N GLU A 354 0.22 -21.27 -20.74
CA GLU A 354 -1.04 -21.14 -20.03
C GLU A 354 -1.09 -20.03 -18.96
N SER A 355 0.00 -19.28 -18.73
CA SER A 355 0.00 -18.15 -17.79
C SER A 355 -0.85 -17.01 -18.33
N GLU A 356 -1.88 -16.61 -17.58
CA GLU A 356 -2.74 -15.50 -17.98
C GLU A 356 -2.13 -14.17 -17.50
N PRO A 357 -1.95 -13.18 -18.40
CA PRO A 357 -1.46 -11.87 -18.00
C PRO A 357 -2.50 -11.15 -17.14
N ILE A 358 -2.02 -10.21 -16.33
CA ILE A 358 -2.85 -9.23 -15.64
C ILE A 358 -2.92 -7.99 -16.52
N ASP A 359 -4.12 -7.66 -16.99
CA ASP A 359 -4.35 -6.37 -17.64
C ASP A 359 -4.47 -5.26 -16.58
N VAL A 360 -3.66 -4.22 -16.72
CA VAL A 360 -3.63 -3.05 -15.84
C VAL A 360 -3.74 -1.76 -16.65
N ALA A 361 -4.35 -0.73 -16.06
CA ALA A 361 -4.34 0.61 -16.64
C ALA A 361 -3.19 1.42 -16.01
N PRO A 362 -2.17 1.83 -16.77
CA PRO A 362 -1.18 2.78 -16.26
C PRO A 362 -1.76 4.19 -16.26
N LEU A 363 -1.46 4.97 -15.21
CA LEU A 363 -1.87 6.37 -15.12
C LEU A 363 -0.63 7.25 -14.98
N ASP A 364 -0.25 7.88 -16.10
CA ASP A 364 0.87 8.82 -16.22
C ASP A 364 2.21 8.27 -15.66
N GLU A 365 2.53 7.01 -15.96
CA GLU A 365 3.76 6.34 -15.51
C GLU A 365 4.96 6.58 -16.42
N ASN A 366 5.24 7.84 -16.75
CA ASN A 366 6.41 8.20 -17.54
C ASN A 366 7.20 9.29 -16.81
N PHE A 367 8.42 8.95 -16.36
CA PHE A 367 9.26 9.81 -15.52
C PHE A 367 10.31 10.58 -16.32
N ASP A 368 10.69 10.08 -17.50
CA ASP A 368 11.57 10.75 -18.46
C ASP A 368 10.91 11.96 -19.12
N ARG A 369 9.59 11.97 -19.19
CA ARG A 369 8.83 13.11 -19.71
C ARG A 369 9.07 14.35 -18.85
N ILE A 370 9.34 15.45 -19.54
CA ILE A 370 9.01 16.77 -19.02
C ILE A 370 7.49 16.89 -19.19
N ARG A 371 6.74 16.39 -18.21
CA ARG A 371 5.27 16.22 -18.25
C ARG A 371 4.49 17.49 -18.59
N TRP A 372 5.14 18.64 -18.45
CA TRP A 372 4.65 19.98 -18.81
C TRP A 372 4.77 20.34 -20.28
N LYS A 373 5.71 19.75 -21.00
CA LYS A 373 5.85 19.94 -22.45
C LYS A 373 4.75 19.20 -23.22
N ASP A 374 4.14 18.21 -22.59
CA ASP A 374 2.92 17.61 -23.09
C ASP A 374 1.74 18.55 -22.79
N PRO A 375 0.81 18.78 -23.74
CA PRO A 375 -0.28 19.72 -23.53
C PRO A 375 -1.07 19.32 -22.28
N LEU A 376 -1.06 20.19 -21.26
CA LEU A 376 -1.88 20.02 -20.03
C LEU A 376 -3.37 19.81 -20.34
N ARG A 377 -3.81 20.26 -21.53
CA ARG A 377 -5.16 20.12 -22.07
C ARG A 377 -5.62 18.66 -22.11
N ASP A 378 -4.72 17.69 -22.26
CA ASP A 378 -5.07 16.27 -22.38
C ASP A 378 -5.10 15.54 -21.03
N LYS A 379 -4.49 16.11 -19.97
CA LYS A 379 -4.47 15.49 -18.64
C LYS A 379 -5.82 15.60 -17.94
N GLY A 380 -6.44 16.78 -17.93
CA GLY A 380 -7.73 17.01 -17.26
C GLY A 380 -8.84 16.07 -17.73
N PRO A 381 -9.12 15.98 -19.05
CA PRO A 381 -10.09 15.04 -19.60
C PRO A 381 -9.77 13.58 -19.29
N ARG A 382 -8.48 13.20 -19.26
CA ARG A 382 -8.07 11.84 -18.91
C ARG A 382 -8.36 11.49 -17.47
N PHE A 383 -7.93 12.32 -16.52
CA PHE A 383 -8.18 12.10 -15.10
C PHE A 383 -9.67 12.09 -14.80
N TYR A 384 -10.43 12.99 -15.45
CA TYR A 384 -11.89 12.98 -15.40
C TYR A 384 -12.47 11.65 -15.89
N ARG A 385 -12.01 11.11 -17.02
CA ARG A 385 -12.47 9.81 -17.52
C ARG A 385 -12.12 8.67 -16.57
N PHE A 386 -10.92 8.67 -15.98
CA PHE A 386 -10.55 7.68 -14.98
C PHE A 386 -11.49 7.78 -13.77
N SER A 387 -11.65 8.96 -13.18
CA SER A 387 -12.49 9.13 -11.98
C SER A 387 -13.94 8.73 -12.22
N HIS A 388 -14.51 9.04 -13.39
CA HIS A 388 -15.89 8.68 -13.75
C HIS A 388 -16.11 7.18 -13.98
N ASN A 389 -15.04 6.45 -14.28
CA ASN A 389 -15.09 5.01 -14.50
C ASN A 389 -14.81 4.22 -13.20
N VAL A 390 -14.24 4.85 -12.17
CA VAL A 390 -14.05 4.24 -10.86
C VAL A 390 -15.40 4.11 -10.16
N ARG A 391 -15.72 2.91 -9.67
CA ARG A 391 -17.02 2.61 -9.03
C ARG A 391 -16.82 2.20 -7.57
N THR A 392 -16.78 3.19 -6.69
CA THR A 392 -16.65 3.00 -5.24
C THR A 392 -17.77 3.73 -4.49
N LYS A 393 -17.81 3.56 -3.16
CA LYS A 393 -18.67 4.36 -2.27
C LYS A 393 -18.15 5.79 -2.08
N SER A 394 -16.88 6.01 -2.40
CA SER A 394 -16.20 7.29 -2.24
C SER A 394 -16.77 8.30 -3.22
N ASP A 395 -16.85 9.56 -2.79
CA ASP A 395 -17.29 10.66 -3.64
C ASP A 395 -16.31 10.88 -4.81
N ILE A 396 -16.82 11.39 -5.94
CA ILE A 396 -16.04 11.56 -7.17
C ILE A 396 -14.91 12.58 -7.02
N ASP A 397 -15.07 13.61 -6.20
CA ASP A 397 -14.01 14.57 -5.90
C ASP A 397 -12.91 13.90 -5.07
N THR A 398 -13.27 13.01 -4.14
CA THR A 398 -12.27 12.22 -3.38
C THR A 398 -11.46 11.33 -4.32
N ILE A 399 -12.12 10.61 -5.24
CA ILE A 399 -11.45 9.78 -6.25
C ILE A 399 -10.54 10.66 -7.12
N ARG A 400 -11.02 11.82 -7.56
CA ARG A 400 -10.24 12.73 -8.40
C ARG A 400 -8.98 13.20 -7.67
N ASP A 401 -9.11 13.60 -6.41
CA ASP A 401 -8.00 14.03 -5.57
C ASP A 401 -6.98 12.89 -5.39
N ASP A 402 -7.43 11.67 -5.09
CA ASP A 402 -6.57 10.48 -4.98
C ASP A 402 -5.79 10.21 -6.26
N LEU A 403 -6.46 10.29 -7.42
CA LEU A 403 -5.81 10.10 -8.72
C LEU A 403 -4.75 11.18 -8.93
N HIS A 404 -5.01 12.43 -8.56
CA HIS A 404 -4.02 13.51 -8.64
C HIS A 404 -2.84 13.30 -7.70
N HIS A 405 -3.01 12.60 -6.57
CA HIS A 405 -1.92 12.23 -5.67
C HIS A 405 -1.07 11.04 -6.16
N ILE A 406 -1.45 10.32 -7.23
CA ILE A 406 -0.63 9.25 -7.84
C ILE A 406 0.77 9.75 -8.17
N PHE A 407 0.87 10.92 -8.80
CA PHE A 407 2.15 11.60 -8.95
C PHE A 407 2.20 12.80 -8.01
N PRO A 408 3.23 12.89 -7.14
CA PRO A 408 4.38 11.99 -6.99
C PRO A 408 4.23 10.99 -5.82
N GLN A 409 3.09 10.93 -5.14
CA GLN A 409 3.00 10.21 -3.86
C GLN A 409 2.71 8.71 -4.03
N ASN A 410 1.83 8.31 -4.95
CA ASN A 410 1.37 6.92 -5.12
C ASN A 410 1.76 6.33 -6.49
N VAL A 411 3.08 6.21 -6.72
CA VAL A 411 3.69 5.86 -8.02
C VAL A 411 3.37 4.45 -8.53
N TYR A 412 2.66 3.62 -7.78
CA TYR A 412 2.44 2.20 -8.07
C TYR A 412 1.02 1.89 -8.58
N PHE A 413 0.34 2.88 -9.18
CA PHE A 413 -1.07 2.75 -9.53
C PHE A 413 -1.37 1.48 -10.34
N LYS A 414 -0.54 1.13 -11.32
CA LYS A 414 -0.80 -0.07 -12.11
C LYS A 414 -0.66 -1.35 -11.30
N GLU A 415 0.35 -1.41 -10.44
CA GLU A 415 0.70 -2.58 -9.64
C GLU A 415 -0.24 -2.79 -8.43
N LEU A 416 -0.99 -1.77 -8.02
CA LEU A 416 -1.98 -1.91 -6.94
C LEU A 416 -3.07 -2.95 -7.25
N LEU A 417 -3.30 -3.29 -8.52
CA LEU A 417 -4.24 -4.34 -8.87
C LEU A 417 -3.85 -5.68 -8.24
N SER A 418 -2.57 -6.07 -8.24
CA SER A 418 -2.16 -7.36 -7.67
C SER A 418 -2.43 -7.46 -6.16
N VAL A 419 -2.32 -6.35 -5.42
CA VAL A 419 -2.72 -6.30 -4.00
C VAL A 419 -4.23 -6.48 -3.85
N TYR A 420 -5.01 -5.86 -4.74
CA TYR A 420 -6.46 -6.06 -4.78
C TYR A 420 -6.83 -7.51 -5.09
N LEU A 421 -6.14 -8.17 -6.02
CA LEU A 421 -6.38 -9.57 -6.38
C LEU A 421 -6.15 -10.53 -5.20
N LEU A 422 -5.16 -10.24 -4.35
CA LEU A 422 -4.87 -11.04 -3.17
C LEU A 422 -5.78 -10.70 -1.97
N SER A 423 -6.66 -9.70 -2.07
CA SER A 423 -7.57 -9.33 -0.99
C SER A 423 -8.67 -10.37 -0.77
N SER A 424 -8.84 -10.78 0.49
CA SER A 424 -9.65 -11.95 0.89
C SER A 424 -11.16 -11.76 0.70
N ASP A 425 -11.63 -10.54 0.48
CA ASP A 425 -13.06 -10.21 0.55
C ASP A 425 -13.68 -9.76 -0.75
N LYS A 426 -12.85 -9.42 -1.75
CA LYS A 426 -13.32 -8.70 -2.95
C LYS A 426 -13.07 -9.51 -4.22
N ALA A 427 -11.80 -9.75 -4.54
CA ALA A 427 -11.42 -10.38 -5.80
C ALA A 427 -11.18 -11.89 -5.67
N TYR A 428 -10.62 -12.33 -4.53
CA TYR A 428 -10.29 -13.72 -4.29
C TYR A 428 -10.69 -14.13 -2.88
N SER A 429 -11.84 -14.81 -2.77
CA SER A 429 -12.43 -15.13 -1.47
C SER A 429 -11.44 -15.87 -0.56
N HIS A 430 -11.46 -15.59 0.73
CA HIS A 430 -10.68 -16.31 1.74
C HIS A 430 -10.85 -17.82 1.67
N ILE A 431 -12.04 -18.30 1.28
CA ILE A 431 -12.31 -19.73 1.06
C ILE A 431 -11.42 -20.29 -0.05
N LEU A 432 -11.33 -19.61 -1.19
CA LEU A 432 -10.43 -20.02 -2.29
C LEU A 432 -8.97 -19.95 -1.86
N ARG A 433 -8.57 -18.90 -1.13
CA ARG A 433 -7.21 -18.76 -0.60
C ARG A 433 -6.81 -19.86 0.37
N ARG A 434 -7.73 -20.29 1.23
CA ARG A 434 -7.55 -21.47 2.10
C ARG A 434 -7.44 -22.75 1.30
N ARG A 435 -8.22 -22.94 0.23
CA ARG A 435 -8.09 -24.13 -0.63
C ARG A 435 -6.70 -24.26 -1.24
N LEU A 436 -6.05 -23.14 -1.60
CA LEU A 436 -4.66 -23.17 -2.07
C LEU A 436 -3.72 -23.81 -1.04
N SER A 437 -3.96 -23.62 0.26
CA SER A 437 -3.13 -24.19 1.32
C SER A 437 -3.12 -25.71 1.37
N HIS A 438 -4.05 -26.36 0.67
CA HIS A 438 -4.20 -27.81 0.61
C HIS A 438 -3.71 -28.41 -0.72
N TYR A 439 -3.29 -27.59 -1.68
CA TYR A 439 -2.84 -28.09 -2.96
C TYR A 439 -1.42 -28.64 -2.89
N MET A 440 -1.27 -29.83 -3.47
CA MET A 440 -0.01 -30.54 -3.66
C MET A 440 0.37 -30.64 -5.15
N ASN A 441 -0.59 -30.39 -6.05
CA ASN A 441 -0.43 -30.59 -7.48
C ASN A 441 -0.35 -29.21 -8.20
N PRO A 442 0.71 -28.95 -8.99
CA PRO A 442 0.84 -27.73 -9.79
C PRO A 442 -0.36 -27.43 -10.69
N ILE A 443 -0.98 -28.44 -11.30
CA ILE A 443 -2.14 -28.30 -12.20
C ILE A 443 -3.33 -27.65 -11.48
N ASN A 444 -3.58 -28.04 -10.22
CA ASN A 444 -4.65 -27.45 -9.43
C ASN A 444 -4.31 -26.00 -9.07
N PHE A 445 -3.06 -25.72 -8.70
CA PHE A 445 -2.62 -24.35 -8.41
C PHE A 445 -2.77 -23.44 -9.64
N GLN A 446 -2.32 -23.89 -10.81
CA GLN A 446 -2.47 -23.19 -12.08
C GLN A 446 -3.94 -22.89 -12.43
N LYS A 447 -4.84 -23.86 -12.18
CA LYS A 447 -6.27 -23.71 -12.49
C LYS A 447 -7.01 -22.75 -11.54
N PHE A 448 -6.56 -22.63 -10.30
CA PHE A 448 -7.31 -21.98 -9.22
C PHE A 448 -6.58 -20.80 -8.54
N ASN A 449 -5.42 -20.39 -9.05
CA ASN A 449 -4.70 -19.23 -8.53
C ASN A 449 -5.52 -17.92 -8.66
N PRO A 450 -5.15 -16.86 -7.91
CA PRO A 450 -5.89 -15.60 -7.90
C PRO A 450 -6.00 -14.91 -9.27
N ILE A 451 -4.98 -15.06 -10.13
CA ILE A 451 -4.94 -14.43 -11.46
C ILE A 451 -5.94 -15.07 -12.40
N LYS A 452 -5.93 -16.41 -12.50
CA LYS A 452 -6.90 -17.17 -13.28
C LYS A 452 -8.33 -16.93 -12.78
N ASN A 453 -8.51 -16.83 -11.46
CA ASN A 453 -9.81 -16.50 -10.88
C ASN A 453 -10.26 -15.08 -11.24
N TRP A 454 -9.36 -14.11 -11.20
CA TRP A 454 -9.62 -12.74 -11.61
C TRP A 454 -10.06 -12.67 -13.07
N SER A 455 -9.26 -13.20 -13.98
CA SER A 455 -9.57 -13.26 -15.41
C SER A 455 -10.95 -13.87 -15.68
N ARG A 456 -11.26 -15.03 -15.09
CA ARG A 456 -12.61 -15.65 -15.17
C ARG A 456 -13.70 -14.73 -14.63
N THR A 457 -13.45 -14.06 -13.50
CA THR A 457 -14.41 -13.14 -12.88
C THR A 457 -14.67 -11.95 -13.78
N VAL A 458 -13.63 -11.37 -14.38
CA VAL A 458 -13.76 -10.24 -15.28
C VAL A 458 -14.50 -10.66 -16.55
N VAL A 459 -14.10 -11.76 -17.20
CA VAL A 459 -14.79 -12.31 -18.38
C VAL A 459 -16.26 -12.58 -18.08
N ALA A 460 -16.57 -13.24 -16.96
CA ALA A 460 -17.95 -13.57 -16.59
C ALA A 460 -18.83 -12.34 -16.33
N ASN A 461 -18.22 -11.22 -15.92
CA ASN A 461 -18.92 -9.95 -15.68
C ASN A 461 -18.96 -9.05 -16.92
N CYS A 462 -17.98 -9.15 -17.83
CA CYS A 462 -17.89 -8.26 -18.98
C CYS A 462 -18.55 -8.81 -20.24
N ILE A 463 -18.86 -10.10 -20.32
CA ILE A 463 -19.67 -10.63 -21.44
C ILE A 463 -21.12 -10.18 -21.25
N ASP A 464 -21.65 -9.42 -22.21
CA ASP A 464 -23.08 -9.14 -22.28
C ASP A 464 -23.83 -10.46 -22.57
N LYS A 465 -24.44 -11.02 -21.52
CA LYS A 465 -25.17 -12.29 -21.60
C LYS A 465 -26.51 -12.15 -22.32
N LEU A 466 -27.02 -10.95 -22.51
CA LEU A 466 -28.40 -10.71 -22.92
C LEU A 466 -28.53 -10.26 -24.38
N VAL A 467 -27.56 -9.51 -24.93
CA VAL A 467 -27.76 -8.86 -26.25
C VAL A 467 -26.77 -9.33 -27.32
N THR A 468 -25.46 -9.22 -27.11
CA THR A 468 -24.48 -9.37 -28.21
C THR A 468 -23.51 -10.53 -28.04
N ARG A 469 -23.33 -11.09 -26.82
CA ARG A 469 -22.22 -11.99 -26.45
C ARG A 469 -20.82 -11.40 -26.70
N GLU A 470 -20.72 -10.12 -27.01
CA GLU A 470 -19.46 -9.41 -27.17
C GLU A 470 -18.94 -8.94 -25.80
N PRO A 471 -17.62 -8.85 -25.62
CA PRO A 471 -17.04 -8.30 -24.40
C PRO A 471 -17.31 -6.79 -24.29
N ASP A 472 -17.98 -6.37 -23.21
CA ASP A 472 -18.11 -4.96 -22.81
C ASP A 472 -16.75 -4.46 -22.31
N THR A 473 -15.97 -3.91 -23.23
CA THR A 473 -14.62 -3.38 -22.97
C THR A 473 -14.64 -2.19 -22.01
N ALA A 474 -15.70 -1.39 -22.00
CA ALA A 474 -15.86 -0.30 -21.04
C ALA A 474 -16.07 -0.84 -19.61
N ARG A 475 -16.86 -1.91 -19.45
CA ARG A 475 -17.00 -2.60 -18.15
C ARG A 475 -15.71 -3.29 -17.73
N TYR A 476 -14.98 -3.89 -18.66
CA TYR A 476 -13.65 -4.48 -18.43
C TYR A 476 -12.69 -3.45 -17.83
N PHE A 477 -12.55 -2.31 -18.50
CA PHE A 477 -11.72 -1.20 -18.04
C PHE A 477 -12.16 -0.67 -16.68
N ARG A 478 -13.47 -0.46 -16.47
CA ARG A 478 -14.03 -0.02 -15.18
C ARG A 478 -13.66 -0.96 -14.04
N MET A 479 -13.69 -2.28 -14.24
CA MET A 479 -13.29 -3.26 -13.24
C MET A 479 -11.81 -3.13 -12.85
N ILE A 480 -10.94 -3.00 -13.85
CA ILE A 480 -9.49 -2.85 -13.67
C ILE A 480 -9.18 -1.59 -12.85
N ILE A 481 -9.65 -0.43 -13.31
CA ILE A 481 -9.31 0.83 -12.66
C ILE A 481 -9.95 0.96 -11.27
N THR A 482 -11.12 0.36 -11.06
CA THR A 482 -11.76 0.32 -9.75
C THR A 482 -10.94 -0.53 -8.80
N GLY A 483 -10.47 -1.70 -9.23
CA GLY A 483 -9.56 -2.55 -8.44
C GLY A 483 -8.28 -1.82 -8.04
N GLN A 484 -7.63 -1.14 -8.99
CA GLN A 484 -6.42 -0.34 -8.74
C GLN A 484 -6.67 0.81 -7.77
N SER A 485 -7.77 1.55 -7.94
CA SER A 485 -8.06 2.77 -7.17
C SER A 485 -8.46 2.51 -5.72
N CYS A 486 -8.87 1.29 -5.39
CA CYS A 486 -9.34 0.93 -4.05
C CYS A 486 -8.24 0.54 -3.08
N VAL A 487 -7.03 0.28 -3.58
CA VAL A 487 -5.89 0.03 -2.71
C VAL A 487 -5.23 1.37 -2.43
N LYS A 488 -5.11 1.73 -1.15
CA LYS A 488 -4.40 2.93 -0.71
C LYS A 488 -3.10 2.55 -0.03
N ILE A 489 -2.01 3.22 -0.41
CA ILE A 489 -0.75 3.15 0.32
C ILE A 489 -0.87 4.13 1.49
N THR A 490 -0.74 3.61 2.71
CA THR A 490 -0.93 4.40 3.94
C THR A 490 0.38 4.73 4.63
N ASN A 491 1.39 3.87 4.48
CA ASN A 491 2.72 4.08 5.04
C ASN A 491 3.78 3.39 4.18
N ARG A 492 5.03 3.86 4.31
CA ARG A 492 6.21 3.34 3.61
C ARG A 492 7.32 3.08 4.62
N GLU A 493 8.05 1.99 4.45
CA GLU A 493 9.22 1.69 5.27
C GLU A 493 10.39 1.28 4.36
N PHE A 494 11.49 2.03 4.42
CA PHE A 494 12.66 1.78 3.59
C PHE A 494 13.59 0.75 4.23
N LYS A 495 14.10 -0.17 3.40
CA LYS A 495 14.98 -1.26 3.85
C LYS A 495 16.13 -1.48 2.87
N THR A 496 17.27 -1.88 3.41
CA THR A 496 18.40 -2.35 2.60
C THR A 496 18.10 -3.74 2.05
N LYS A 497 18.85 -4.13 1.01
CA LYS A 497 18.83 -5.49 0.46
C LYS A 497 18.97 -6.56 1.54
N LEU A 498 19.93 -6.40 2.45
CA LEU A 498 20.16 -7.34 3.55
C LEU A 498 18.96 -7.44 4.50
N GLN A 499 18.37 -6.31 4.90
CA GLN A 499 17.23 -6.31 5.81
C GLN A 499 15.98 -6.97 5.20
N VAL A 500 15.77 -6.81 3.88
CA VAL A 500 14.70 -7.51 3.17
C VAL A 500 14.94 -9.01 3.18
N TYR A 501 16.17 -9.44 2.84
CA TYR A 501 16.54 -10.86 2.87
C TYR A 501 16.31 -11.46 4.26
N GLU A 502 16.85 -10.84 5.30
CA GLU A 502 16.74 -11.32 6.69
C GLU A 502 15.28 -11.43 7.13
N PHE A 503 14.44 -10.45 6.79
CA PHE A 503 13.02 -10.51 7.09
C PHE A 503 12.30 -11.66 6.36
N LEU A 504 12.55 -11.84 5.06
CA LEU A 504 11.92 -12.91 4.28
C LEU A 504 12.43 -14.29 4.69
N ASP A 505 13.73 -14.45 4.93
CA ASP A 505 14.34 -15.66 5.45
C ASP A 505 13.70 -16.05 6.79
N ASP A 506 13.64 -15.13 7.75
CA ASP A 506 13.05 -15.36 9.06
C ASP A 506 11.55 -15.70 8.98
N LEU A 507 10.78 -14.96 8.18
CA LEU A 507 9.36 -15.21 7.95
C LEU A 507 9.12 -16.61 7.38
N ILE A 508 9.85 -16.95 6.31
CA ILE A 508 9.68 -18.22 5.61
C ILE A 508 10.10 -19.35 6.54
N LYS A 509 11.30 -19.30 7.13
CA LYS A 509 11.81 -20.33 8.04
C LYS A 509 10.89 -20.56 9.24
N THR A 510 10.42 -19.48 9.87
CA THR A 510 9.47 -19.57 11.01
C THR A 510 8.18 -20.32 10.63
N LEU A 511 7.71 -20.16 9.39
CA LEU A 511 6.45 -20.74 8.93
C LEU A 511 6.60 -22.10 8.24
N THR A 512 7.80 -22.48 7.76
CA THR A 512 8.01 -23.72 6.99
C THR A 512 8.84 -24.76 7.74
N ILE A 513 9.89 -24.33 8.46
CA ILE A 513 10.81 -25.23 9.15
C ILE A 513 10.18 -25.74 10.44
N LYS A 514 10.43 -27.02 10.75
CA LYS A 514 9.99 -27.62 12.00
C LYS A 514 10.71 -26.97 13.17
N SER A 515 9.95 -26.40 14.09
CA SER A 515 10.49 -25.82 15.32
C SER A 515 10.51 -26.86 16.45
N ASN A 516 11.26 -26.62 17.52
CA ASN A 516 11.12 -27.40 18.75
C ASN A 516 9.80 -27.11 19.49
N ASP A 517 9.04 -26.12 19.05
CA ASP A 517 7.75 -25.77 19.61
C ASP A 517 6.63 -26.61 18.98
N TYR A 518 6.08 -27.53 19.78
CA TYR A 518 4.97 -28.40 19.38
C TYR A 518 3.73 -27.61 18.94
N ILE A 519 3.44 -26.46 19.57
CA ILE A 519 2.28 -25.63 19.23
C ILE A 519 2.47 -25.05 17.83
N LEU A 520 3.65 -24.48 17.55
CA LEU A 520 3.95 -23.88 16.25
C LEU A 520 3.92 -24.92 15.12
N ASN A 521 4.35 -26.16 15.40
CA ASN A 521 4.31 -27.26 14.42
C ASN A 521 2.86 -27.68 14.05
N ASN A 522 1.88 -27.45 14.92
CA ASN A 522 0.47 -27.75 14.65
C ASN A 522 -0.24 -26.64 13.85
N ILE A 523 0.40 -25.50 13.62
CA ILE A 523 -0.15 -24.40 12.83
C ILE A 523 0.04 -24.72 11.34
N GLN A 524 -1.05 -24.75 10.58
CA GLN A 524 -0.97 -24.84 9.12
C GLN A 524 -0.52 -23.50 8.55
N SER A 525 0.40 -23.48 7.60
CA SER A 525 0.84 -22.25 6.95
C SER A 525 0.81 -22.36 5.43
N SER A 526 0.56 -21.23 4.77
CA SER A 526 0.56 -21.15 3.31
C SER A 526 1.04 -19.77 2.88
N ILE A 527 2.21 -19.71 2.25
CA ILE A 527 2.82 -18.49 1.72
C ILE A 527 2.59 -18.47 0.21
N LEU A 528 1.91 -17.44 -0.28
CA LEU A 528 1.72 -17.16 -1.69
C LEU A 528 2.53 -15.91 -2.04
N ILE A 529 3.49 -16.07 -2.94
CA ILE A 529 4.31 -14.98 -3.47
C ILE A 529 3.83 -14.70 -4.89
N LEU A 530 3.43 -13.45 -5.14
CA LEU A 530 3.06 -12.92 -6.45
C LEU A 530 4.08 -11.86 -6.82
N GLY A 531 4.80 -12.08 -7.91
CA GLY A 531 5.78 -11.12 -8.42
C GLY A 531 5.53 -10.74 -9.87
N ILE A 532 6.09 -9.61 -10.29
CA ILE A 532 6.02 -9.12 -11.67
C ILE A 532 7.45 -8.78 -12.12
N ASN A 533 7.91 -9.34 -13.23
CA ASN A 533 9.24 -9.08 -13.77
C ASN A 533 9.24 -8.06 -14.91
N ASP A 534 8.20 -8.09 -15.75
CA ASP A 534 8.02 -7.19 -16.89
C ASP A 534 7.39 -5.84 -16.53
N GLY A 535 7.19 -5.58 -15.24
CA GLY A 535 6.69 -4.34 -14.65
C GLY A 535 7.69 -3.20 -14.81
N LYS A 536 7.96 -2.80 -16.06
CA LYS A 536 8.87 -1.71 -16.40
C LYS A 536 8.52 -0.50 -15.52
N PRO A 537 9.52 0.12 -14.84
CA PRO A 537 9.28 1.26 -13.98
C PRO A 537 8.55 2.39 -14.71
N GLN A 538 8.82 2.52 -16.01
CA GLN A 538 8.18 3.51 -16.87
C GLN A 538 7.54 2.89 -18.10
N VAL A 539 6.50 3.57 -18.56
CA VAL A 539 5.74 3.24 -19.76
C VAL A 539 6.04 4.28 -20.85
N PRO A 540 6.19 3.89 -22.13
CA PRO A 540 6.50 4.83 -23.20
C PRO A 540 5.52 5.99 -23.29
N LYS A 541 6.00 7.10 -23.87
CA LYS A 541 5.19 8.30 -24.06
C LYS A 541 3.95 7.99 -24.91
N GLU A 542 4.11 7.33 -26.03
CA GLU A 542 2.99 7.05 -26.94
C GLU A 542 1.89 6.24 -26.23
N PHE A 543 2.27 5.23 -25.44
CA PHE A 543 1.33 4.40 -24.70
C PHE A 543 0.55 5.18 -23.64
N THR A 544 1.24 5.96 -22.81
CA THR A 544 0.58 6.77 -21.78
C THR A 544 -0.23 7.93 -22.35
N GLN A 545 0.02 8.38 -23.58
CA GLN A 545 -0.83 9.36 -24.26
C GLN A 545 -2.17 8.75 -24.71
N ASN A 546 -2.12 7.50 -25.17
CA ASN A 546 -3.28 6.79 -25.69
C ASN A 546 -4.08 6.06 -24.60
N ALA A 547 -3.53 5.85 -23.40
CA ALA A 547 -4.14 5.14 -22.27
C ALA A 547 -5.35 5.86 -21.61
N SER A 548 -6.32 6.31 -22.42
CA SER A 548 -7.61 6.79 -21.97
C SER A 548 -8.68 6.38 -22.98
N ILE A 549 -9.45 5.34 -22.64
CA ILE A 549 -10.54 4.85 -23.50
C ILE A 549 -11.53 6.00 -23.75
N ASN A 550 -11.76 6.31 -25.04
CA ASN A 550 -12.94 7.05 -25.48
C ASN A 550 -14.17 6.14 -25.33
N THR A 551 -15.38 6.68 -25.37
CA THR A 551 -16.63 5.89 -25.37
C THR A 551 -16.72 4.83 -26.47
N ASP A 552 -15.78 4.79 -27.41
CA ASP A 552 -15.67 3.81 -28.47
C ASP A 552 -14.95 2.55 -27.97
N ALA A 553 -15.66 1.42 -28.04
CA ALA A 553 -15.26 0.12 -27.52
C ALA A 553 -14.02 -0.51 -28.21
N SER A 554 -13.47 0.11 -29.26
CA SER A 554 -12.41 -0.45 -30.11
C SER A 554 -10.98 -0.32 -29.55
N ASP A 555 -10.74 0.50 -28.51
CA ASP A 555 -9.38 0.81 -28.04
C ASP A 555 -8.97 0.03 -26.77
N LEU A 556 -9.01 -1.31 -26.83
CA LEU A 556 -8.32 -2.19 -25.85
C LEU A 556 -6.78 -2.03 -25.85
N ILE A 557 -6.23 -1.25 -26.80
CA ILE A 557 -4.81 -0.87 -26.93
C ILE A 557 -4.29 -0.10 -25.69
N THR A 558 -5.19 0.31 -24.79
CA THR A 558 -4.89 1.16 -23.62
C THR A 558 -4.48 0.42 -22.35
N LEU A 559 -4.65 -0.90 -22.30
CA LEU A 559 -4.28 -1.72 -21.14
C LEU A 559 -2.88 -2.33 -21.33
N LEU A 560 -2.09 -2.29 -20.26
CA LEU A 560 -0.78 -2.92 -20.21
C LEU A 560 -0.95 -4.35 -19.68
N LYS A 561 -0.35 -5.31 -20.36
CA LYS A 561 -0.25 -6.69 -19.89
C LYS A 561 0.98 -6.81 -19.00
N LEU A 562 0.77 -7.29 -17.78
CA LEU A 562 1.84 -7.72 -16.87
C LEU A 562 1.80 -9.23 -16.77
N ASN A 563 2.96 -9.88 -16.79
CA ASN A 563 3.09 -11.33 -16.65
C ASN A 563 3.50 -11.65 -15.22
N PRO A 564 2.57 -12.06 -14.35
CA PRO A 564 2.89 -12.39 -12.98
C PRO A 564 3.53 -13.78 -12.87
N GLU A 565 4.42 -13.93 -11.90
CA GLU A 565 4.93 -15.20 -11.43
C GLU A 565 4.36 -15.51 -10.04
N LEU A 566 4.07 -16.78 -9.79
CA LEU A 566 3.40 -17.21 -8.57
C LEU A 566 4.11 -18.40 -7.94
N ILE A 567 4.58 -18.23 -6.71
CA ILE A 567 5.12 -19.32 -5.87
C ILE A 567 4.18 -19.55 -4.70
N LEU A 568 3.78 -20.80 -4.50
CA LEU A 568 2.97 -21.23 -3.37
C LEU A 568 3.76 -22.24 -2.52
N ILE A 569 3.97 -21.89 -1.26
CA ILE A 569 4.66 -22.71 -0.26
C ILE A 569 3.63 -23.09 0.81
N ASN A 570 3.25 -24.36 0.89
CA ASN A 570 2.34 -24.85 1.90
C ASN A 570 3.10 -25.70 2.92
N ARG A 571 2.79 -25.55 4.21
CA ARG A 571 3.19 -26.48 5.27
C ARG A 571 1.96 -27.17 5.84
N PHE A 572 1.98 -28.50 5.84
CA PHE A 572 0.87 -29.32 6.33
C PHE A 572 1.05 -29.67 7.80
N ASN A 573 -0.07 -29.75 8.52
CA ASN A 573 -0.12 -30.23 9.90
C ASN A 573 0.06 -31.77 9.94
N ASP A 574 0.63 -32.30 11.02
CA ASP A 574 0.90 -33.72 11.26
C ASP A 574 -0.35 -34.61 11.12
N ASN A 575 -1.53 -34.06 11.37
CA ASN A 575 -2.83 -34.76 11.25
C ASN A 575 -3.37 -34.89 9.81
N TYR A 576 -2.52 -34.67 8.78
CA TYR A 576 -2.90 -34.74 7.36
C TYR A 576 -2.36 -35.98 6.61
N ARG A 577 -1.53 -36.81 7.24
CA ARG A 577 -1.30 -38.20 6.81
C ARG A 577 -2.29 -39.11 7.53
#